data_AF-A0A498MT86-F1
#
_entry.id   AF-A0A498MT86-F1
#
_cell.length_a   1.000
_cell.length_b   1.000
_cell.length_c   1.000
_cell.angle_alpha   90.00
_cell.angle_beta   90.00
_cell.angle_gamma   90.00
#
_symmetry.space_group_name_H-M   'P 1'
#
loop_
_entity.id
_entity.type
_entity.pdbx_description
1 polymer ?
#
loop_
_entity_poly.entity_id
_entity_poly.type
_entity_poly.pdbx_seq_one_letter_code
_entity_poly.pdbx_strand_id
1 'polypeptide(L)'
;MKLLPICTWLLCLLLFIVCFGSECGTPRRSVRSKRDLVRIREARSTFPGPCATRLPRGKRSLPGIDRRSPRLSQAGESSPGRRRAVYFTGRGDQLRLKPNAEVPRGNFTLEMWIKPEGGQRSPAVIGGLYDKCFYASSDRGWLLGIKAVSDQANRDPRFFFSLKTDRAHKLTTITSNAPYTPNQWSHVAVTYNGFFMKLYVNGAQVAVSRDQSGEIFSPLTKKCKVLMIGGNALNHNYRGTMEHLSLWHRALSQREIIRYMGHSLSQFGDLSQLVIHENFESMSRRWLTVKDGSFPRLEYSDRSLVAVLSDAELKPPPCGQTVCDNVEVITNYYQLWSFRKPKTVRYRVINVYDDDGQWPTITDHQINLQHQHLNNAFRAYNISWERTVHNVYNSSLRNRLILANCDISKVGDEECDPECNHTLTGFDAGYCKRQTARCPEYKQGNGVCDPECNWDNFYYDHGDCCNPNITDVTKTCFNPASPYR
;
A
#
# COMPACT_ATOMS: atom_id res chain seq x y z
N MET A 1 -65.24 -32.49 42.11
CA MET A 1 -64.57 -33.82 42.08
C MET A 1 -63.79 -33.90 40.77
N LYS A 2 -62.49 -34.21 40.69
CA LYS A 2 -61.44 -34.49 41.70
C LYS A 2 -60.25 -33.54 41.38
N LEU A 3 -59.73 -32.79 42.35
CA LEU A 3 -58.42 -33.03 43.01
C LEU A 3 -57.20 -33.12 42.08
N LEU A 4 -56.60 -31.94 41.84
CA LEU A 4 -55.15 -31.60 41.88
C LEU A 4 -54.47 -32.12 43.21
N PRO A 5 -53.13 -31.96 43.49
CA PRO A 5 -52.13 -31.02 42.94
C PRO A 5 -50.67 -31.58 42.81
N ILE A 6 -49.64 -30.70 42.89
CA ILE A 6 -48.23 -30.93 43.34
C ILE A 6 -47.29 -31.59 42.30
N CYS A 7 -46.05 -31.13 42.01
CA CYS A 7 -45.22 -29.92 42.28
C CYS A 7 -43.99 -29.99 41.31
N THR A 8 -42.99 -29.09 41.16
CA THR A 8 -42.54 -27.76 41.70
C THR A 8 -41.70 -27.11 40.56
N TRP A 9 -41.35 -25.82 40.43
CA TRP A 9 -41.25 -24.62 41.29
C TRP A 9 -40.07 -24.54 42.31
N LEU A 10 -38.90 -24.06 41.86
CA LEU A 10 -37.94 -23.09 42.49
C LEU A 10 -36.62 -23.12 41.64
N LEU A 11 -36.10 -22.08 40.98
CA LEU A 11 -35.78 -20.67 41.31
C LEU A 11 -34.41 -20.51 42.03
N CYS A 12 -33.39 -20.06 41.28
CA CYS A 12 -32.25 -19.30 41.83
C CYS A 12 -31.56 -18.45 40.73
N LEU A 13 -30.94 -17.32 41.12
CA LEU A 13 -30.15 -16.46 40.24
C LEU A 13 -28.68 -16.93 40.19
N LEU A 14 -27.97 -16.57 39.12
CA LEU A 14 -26.55 -16.20 39.22
C LEU A 14 -26.19 -15.14 38.16
N LEU A 15 -25.52 -14.07 38.60
CA LEU A 15 -25.00 -12.98 37.77
C LEU A 15 -23.53 -13.24 37.46
N PHE A 16 -23.11 -13.02 36.21
CA PHE A 16 -21.78 -12.50 35.88
C PHE A 16 -21.84 -11.57 34.66
N ILE A 17 -20.77 -10.81 34.43
CA ILE A 17 -20.75 -9.50 33.73
C ILE A 17 -19.75 -9.56 32.55
N VAL A 18 -19.70 -8.52 31.69
CA VAL A 18 -18.64 -8.21 30.68
C VAL A 18 -18.85 -8.93 29.32
N CYS A 19 -18.88 -8.29 28.14
CA CYS A 19 -18.75 -6.86 27.77
C CYS A 19 -19.36 -6.50 26.38
N PHE A 20 -19.36 -5.19 26.07
CA PHE A 20 -19.38 -4.50 24.75
C PHE A 20 -20.17 -5.04 23.54
N GLY A 21 -21.00 -4.18 22.96
CA GLY A 21 -21.52 -4.32 21.59
C GLY A 21 -22.58 -3.27 21.23
N SER A 22 -22.17 -2.08 20.79
CA SER A 22 -23.11 -0.97 20.53
C SER A 22 -23.98 -1.20 19.29
N GLU A 23 -25.29 -1.05 19.44
CA GLU A 23 -26.23 -1.01 18.32
C GLU A 23 -25.98 0.23 17.43
N CYS A 24 -25.94 0.01 16.12
CA CYS A 24 -25.90 1.07 15.10
C CYS A 24 -26.98 0.84 14.03
N GLY A 25 -28.23 0.68 14.47
CA GLY A 25 -29.38 0.63 13.56
C GLY A 25 -29.57 1.96 12.82
N THR A 26 -29.47 1.96 11.50
CA THR A 26 -29.71 3.15 10.66
C THR A 26 -31.17 3.20 10.20
N PRO A 27 -31.98 4.19 10.62
CA PRO A 27 -33.39 4.25 10.27
C PRO A 27 -33.61 4.67 8.80
N ARG A 28 -34.64 4.08 8.18
CA ARG A 28 -35.11 4.43 6.82
C ARG A 28 -35.29 5.94 6.65
N ARG A 29 -34.65 6.52 5.62
CA ARG A 29 -34.98 7.88 5.15
C ARG A 29 -36.26 7.87 4.33
N SER A 30 -37.34 8.42 4.87
CA SER A 30 -38.50 8.84 4.08
C SER A 30 -38.26 10.22 3.45
N VAL A 31 -38.76 10.43 2.23
CA VAL A 31 -38.61 11.69 1.49
C VAL A 31 -39.74 12.66 1.88
N ARG A 32 -39.41 13.91 2.21
CA ARG A 32 -40.35 15.06 2.10
C ARG A 32 -39.63 16.41 1.91
N SER A 33 -40.43 17.45 1.68
CA SER A 33 -40.07 18.61 0.84
C SER A 33 -39.35 19.77 1.53
N LYS A 34 -38.80 20.69 0.72
CA LYS A 34 -38.24 21.98 1.15
C LYS A 34 -39.35 22.96 1.59
N ARG A 35 -39.52 23.15 2.89
CA ARG A 35 -39.78 24.43 3.59
C ARG A 35 -39.82 24.17 5.10
N ASP A 36 -39.85 25.25 5.88
CA ASP A 36 -39.87 25.28 7.35
C ASP A 36 -38.57 24.78 8.03
N LEU A 37 -38.06 25.39 9.11
CA LEU A 37 -38.45 26.64 9.78
C LEU A 37 -37.19 27.37 10.33
N VAL A 38 -37.36 28.60 10.84
CA VAL A 38 -36.27 29.54 11.19
C VAL A 38 -36.33 29.97 12.66
N ARG A 39 -35.14 30.20 13.26
CA ARG A 39 -34.84 30.76 14.61
C ARG A 39 -35.12 29.87 15.84
N ILE A 40 -34.07 29.73 16.66
CA ILE A 40 -33.91 30.05 18.11
C ILE A 40 -32.52 29.46 18.47
N ARG A 41 -31.45 30.18 18.82
CA ARG A 41 -31.15 31.35 19.66
C ARG A 41 -30.74 30.97 21.11
N GLU A 42 -29.45 31.20 21.38
CA GLU A 42 -28.78 31.42 22.69
C GLU A 42 -28.89 30.35 23.81
N ALA A 43 -27.75 29.73 24.11
CA ALA A 43 -27.36 29.32 25.46
C ALA A 43 -25.84 29.55 25.64
N ARG A 44 -25.40 29.88 26.87
CA ARG A 44 -24.01 30.23 27.21
C ARG A 44 -23.54 29.36 28.39
N SER A 45 -22.22 29.12 28.47
CA SER A 45 -21.50 28.54 29.63
C SER A 45 -21.92 27.09 29.98
N THR A 46 -21.15 26.29 30.75
CA THR A 46 -20.08 26.63 31.71
C THR A 46 -18.95 25.58 31.69
N PHE A 47 -17.69 25.98 31.95
CA PHE A 47 -16.61 25.05 32.30
C PHE A 47 -16.79 24.54 33.74
N PRO A 48 -16.28 23.34 34.07
CA PRO A 48 -15.08 23.35 34.91
C PRO A 48 -14.03 22.27 34.57
N GLY A 49 -12.78 22.58 34.91
CA GLY A 49 -11.80 21.63 35.45
C GLY A 49 -11.21 22.25 36.72
N PRO A 50 -10.03 21.82 37.21
CA PRO A 50 -9.23 20.65 36.84
C PRO A 50 -8.93 19.75 38.07
N CYS A 51 -8.02 18.78 37.92
CA CYS A 51 -7.28 18.20 39.05
C CYS A 51 -5.80 18.02 38.68
N ALA A 52 -4.89 18.24 39.64
CA ALA A 52 -3.45 18.23 39.40
C ALA A 52 -2.66 17.81 40.65
N THR A 53 -1.68 16.92 40.46
CA THR A 53 -0.67 16.52 41.46
C THR A 53 0.69 16.48 40.77
N ARG A 54 1.52 17.53 40.91
CA ARG A 54 2.50 17.76 41.99
C ARG A 54 3.90 17.20 41.66
N LEU A 55 4.81 18.11 41.30
CA LEU A 55 6.27 17.92 41.34
C LEU A 55 6.81 18.11 42.77
N PRO A 56 7.92 17.46 43.14
CA PRO A 56 8.77 17.90 44.24
C PRO A 56 9.87 18.89 43.77
N ARG A 57 9.99 20.03 44.46
CA ARG A 57 11.27 20.77 44.59
C ARG A 57 12.18 19.94 45.54
N GLY A 58 13.51 19.99 45.52
CA GLY A 58 14.48 20.84 44.80
C GLY A 58 15.63 21.22 45.76
N LYS A 59 16.89 21.30 45.28
CA LYS A 59 18.05 21.76 46.09
C LYS A 59 18.92 22.77 45.32
N ARG A 60 19.71 23.54 46.08
CA ARG A 60 20.38 24.79 45.65
C ARG A 60 21.68 24.58 44.86
N SER A 61 22.04 25.61 44.11
CA SER A 61 23.35 25.83 43.48
C SER A 61 24.43 26.27 44.48
N LEU A 62 25.70 26.00 44.12
CA LEU A 62 26.91 26.69 44.58
C LEU A 62 27.89 26.85 43.38
N PRO A 63 28.82 27.84 43.40
CA PRO A 63 29.53 28.29 42.21
C PRO A 63 30.91 27.65 41.95
N GLY A 64 31.45 27.97 40.77
CA GLY A 64 32.65 27.44 40.11
C GLY A 64 33.94 27.22 40.92
N ILE A 65 34.70 26.22 40.46
CA ILE A 65 36.14 26.06 40.66
C ILE A 65 36.79 25.80 39.29
N ASP A 66 37.72 26.66 38.88
CA ASP A 66 38.54 26.47 37.67
C ASP A 66 39.61 25.38 37.88
N ARG A 67 39.57 24.30 37.07
CA ARG A 67 40.74 23.42 36.88
C ARG A 67 40.88 22.91 35.43
N ARG A 68 41.64 23.71 34.66
CA ARG A 68 42.60 23.32 33.60
C ARG A 68 42.21 22.17 32.65
N SER A 69 41.99 22.52 31.38
CA SER A 69 41.93 21.56 30.27
C SER A 69 43.23 20.76 30.12
N PRO A 70 43.15 19.42 29.95
CA PRO A 70 44.15 18.68 29.22
C PRO A 70 43.95 18.95 27.72
N ARG A 71 44.96 19.50 27.02
CA ARG A 71 45.03 19.39 25.56
C ARG A 71 45.41 17.95 25.21
N LEU A 72 44.45 17.04 25.08
CA LEU A 72 44.71 15.74 24.47
C LEU A 72 44.61 15.86 22.95
N SER A 73 45.67 16.41 22.34
CA SER A 73 45.84 16.40 20.90
C SER A 73 46.31 15.01 20.44
N GLN A 74 45.36 14.10 20.26
CA GLN A 74 45.57 12.88 19.48
C GLN A 74 44.68 12.91 18.24
N ALA A 75 45.33 12.85 17.08
CA ALA A 75 44.67 12.47 15.83
C ALA A 75 44.64 10.93 15.77
N GLY A 76 43.51 10.37 15.29
CA GLY A 76 43.18 8.95 15.41
C GLY A 76 41.74 8.81 15.93
N GLU A 77 40.79 8.23 15.21
CA GLU A 77 40.85 7.66 13.85
C GLU A 77 39.65 8.13 13.02
N SER A 78 39.81 8.17 11.69
CA SER A 78 38.72 8.48 10.76
C SER A 78 37.77 7.29 10.62
N SER A 79 36.82 7.15 11.56
CA SER A 79 35.77 6.13 11.54
C SER A 79 35.06 6.09 10.17
N PRO A 80 34.91 4.92 9.50
CA PRO A 80 34.41 4.88 8.13
C PRO A 80 32.99 5.45 7.95
N GLY A 81 32.90 6.58 7.24
CA GLY A 81 31.77 6.90 6.36
C GLY A 81 30.35 6.91 6.94
N ARG A 82 30.12 7.36 8.19
CA ARG A 82 28.75 7.62 8.67
C ARG A 82 28.05 8.62 7.75
N ARG A 83 27.05 8.13 7.00
CA ARG A 83 26.25 8.91 6.05
C ARG A 83 25.48 10.01 6.78
N ARG A 84 25.50 11.23 6.23
CA ARG A 84 24.74 12.38 6.76
C ARG A 84 23.33 12.36 6.22
N ALA A 85 22.39 12.75 7.06
CA ALA A 85 20.99 12.95 6.71
C ALA A 85 20.48 14.24 7.37
N VAL A 86 19.31 14.74 6.96
CA VAL A 86 18.66 15.89 7.60
C VAL A 86 17.26 15.54 8.04
N TYR A 87 16.90 15.95 9.25
CA TYR A 87 15.58 15.77 9.84
C TYR A 87 14.80 17.07 9.82
N PHE A 88 13.68 17.04 9.11
CA PHE A 88 12.67 18.09 9.16
C PHE A 88 11.72 17.80 10.32
N THR A 89 11.57 18.78 11.22
CA THR A 89 10.60 18.83 12.32
C THR A 89 9.18 19.15 11.83
N GLY A 90 9.06 19.66 10.61
CA GLY A 90 7.81 20.17 10.02
C GLY A 90 7.39 21.53 10.56
N ARG A 91 8.34 22.36 11.05
CA ARG A 91 8.08 23.63 11.75
C ARG A 91 9.10 24.71 11.37
N GLY A 92 8.89 25.35 10.21
CA GLY A 92 9.70 26.50 9.79
C GLY A 92 11.12 26.16 9.32
N ASP A 93 11.38 24.90 9.04
CA ASP A 93 12.67 24.35 8.60
C ASP A 93 12.68 23.93 7.13
N GLN A 94 11.75 24.46 6.33
CA GLN A 94 11.73 24.25 4.89
C GLN A 94 12.92 24.95 4.23
N LEU A 95 13.60 24.23 3.33
CA LEU A 95 14.73 24.76 2.57
C LEU A 95 14.30 25.16 1.16
N ARG A 96 14.84 26.29 0.69
CA ARG A 96 14.64 26.85 -0.64
C ARG A 96 15.96 26.84 -1.41
N LEU A 97 15.92 26.40 -2.67
CA LEU A 97 17.09 26.42 -3.54
C LEU A 97 17.52 27.85 -3.87
N LYS A 98 18.83 28.13 -3.87
CA LYS A 98 19.38 29.40 -4.32
C LYS A 98 19.13 29.63 -5.83
N PRO A 99 18.92 30.87 -6.27
CA PRO A 99 18.52 31.19 -7.65
C PRO A 99 19.64 31.03 -8.70
N ASN A 100 20.81 30.52 -8.32
CA ASN A 100 21.94 30.25 -9.22
C ASN A 100 21.92 28.84 -9.82
N ALA A 101 21.05 27.94 -9.35
CA ALA A 101 20.86 26.61 -9.93
C ALA A 101 19.67 26.60 -10.90
N GLU A 102 19.88 26.08 -12.11
CA GLU A 102 18.84 26.00 -13.14
C GLU A 102 17.91 24.80 -12.91
N VAL A 103 16.67 25.06 -12.48
CA VAL A 103 15.64 24.02 -12.39
C VAL A 103 15.15 23.64 -13.79
N PRO A 104 15.07 22.34 -14.14
CA PRO A 104 14.60 21.89 -15.45
C PRO A 104 13.17 22.32 -15.75
N ARG A 105 12.97 22.78 -16.99
CA ARG A 105 11.68 23.24 -17.54
C ARG A 105 10.90 22.16 -18.31
N GLY A 106 11.59 21.14 -18.82
CA GLY A 106 11.01 20.00 -19.54
C GLY A 106 11.26 18.70 -18.79
N ASN A 107 12.12 17.84 -19.36
CA ASN A 107 12.46 16.55 -18.77
C ASN A 107 13.17 16.70 -17.42
N PHE A 108 12.76 15.91 -16.41
CA PHE A 108 13.45 15.85 -15.12
C PHE A 108 13.25 14.53 -14.38
N THR A 109 14.12 14.32 -13.38
CA THR A 109 13.94 13.32 -12.31
C THR A 109 14.30 13.96 -10.99
N LEU A 110 13.44 13.84 -9.99
CA LEU A 110 13.78 14.08 -8.60
C LEU A 110 13.79 12.73 -7.89
N GLU A 111 14.84 12.43 -7.14
CA GLU A 111 14.94 11.24 -6.30
C GLU A 111 15.55 11.55 -4.93
N MET A 112 15.21 10.75 -3.93
CA MET A 112 15.73 10.90 -2.56
C MET A 112 15.46 9.64 -1.73
N TRP A 113 16.26 9.46 -0.68
CA TRP A 113 15.92 8.58 0.43
C TRP A 113 15.20 9.39 1.52
N ILE A 114 14.10 8.86 2.05
CA ILE A 114 13.33 9.49 3.13
C ILE A 114 12.90 8.48 4.20
N LYS A 115 12.73 8.98 5.42
CA LYS A 115 12.19 8.26 6.57
C LYS A 115 11.00 9.07 7.16
N PRO A 116 9.82 9.01 6.51
CA PRO A 116 8.65 9.83 6.88
C PRO A 116 8.05 9.44 8.24
N GLU A 117 7.72 10.42 9.06
CA GLU A 117 7.00 10.16 10.32
C GLU A 117 5.48 10.00 10.13
N GLY A 118 4.85 9.20 11.01
CA GLY A 118 3.39 9.14 11.10
C GLY A 118 2.75 10.41 11.70
N GLY A 119 1.43 10.54 11.58
CA GLY A 119 0.68 11.64 12.21
C GLY A 119 0.99 13.05 11.66
N GLN A 120 1.41 13.14 10.40
CA GLN A 120 1.56 14.41 9.69
C GLN A 120 0.20 14.98 9.24
N ARG A 121 0.16 16.26 8.88
CA ARG A 121 -1.02 16.86 8.21
C ARG A 121 -1.12 16.33 6.77
N SER A 122 -2.33 16.27 6.23
CA SER A 122 -2.57 15.89 4.84
C SER A 122 -2.96 17.13 4.02
N PRO A 123 -2.26 17.45 2.92
CA PRO A 123 -1.01 16.85 2.47
C PRO A 123 0.21 17.33 3.30
N ALA A 124 1.28 16.55 3.28
CA ALA A 124 2.62 16.94 3.71
C ALA A 124 3.54 16.89 2.49
N VAL A 125 4.18 18.00 2.13
CA VAL A 125 4.97 18.14 0.91
C VAL A 125 6.46 17.93 1.22
N ILE A 126 7.04 16.88 0.63
CA ILE A 126 8.45 16.52 0.79
C ILE A 126 9.32 17.47 -0.03
N GLY A 127 8.90 17.78 -1.26
CA GLY A 127 9.53 18.78 -2.13
C GLY A 127 8.62 19.22 -3.27
N GLY A 128 8.90 20.38 -3.85
CA GLY A 128 8.06 20.95 -4.91
C GLY A 128 8.70 22.11 -5.65
N LEU A 129 8.20 22.36 -6.86
CA LEU A 129 8.51 23.52 -7.68
C LEU A 129 7.29 24.44 -7.75
N TYR A 130 7.45 25.67 -7.28
CA TYR A 130 6.37 26.66 -7.12
C TYR A 130 6.57 27.88 -8.02
N ASP A 131 5.47 28.56 -8.37
CA ASP A 131 5.51 29.89 -8.98
C ASP A 131 5.28 31.00 -7.94
N LYS A 132 6.32 31.81 -7.66
CA LYS A 132 6.25 32.96 -6.72
C LYS A 132 5.74 34.25 -7.36
N CYS A 133 5.47 34.29 -8.66
CA CYS A 133 4.91 35.47 -9.33
C CYS A 133 3.39 35.38 -9.47
N PHE A 134 2.81 34.17 -9.38
CA PHE A 134 1.38 33.94 -9.53
C PHE A 134 0.73 33.41 -8.23
N TYR A 135 0.73 34.25 -7.19
CA TYR A 135 0.15 33.93 -5.87
C TYR A 135 -1.31 33.44 -5.90
N ALA A 136 -2.06 33.76 -6.97
CA ALA A 136 -3.43 33.34 -7.18
C ALA A 136 -3.60 31.85 -7.55
N SER A 137 -2.53 31.09 -7.80
CA SER A 137 -2.62 29.62 -7.85
C SER A 137 -1.34 28.92 -7.37
N SER A 138 -1.50 28.09 -6.34
CA SER A 138 -0.48 27.13 -5.89
C SER A 138 -0.37 25.88 -6.76
N ASP A 139 -1.13 25.78 -7.86
CA ASP A 139 -1.19 24.58 -8.71
C ASP A 139 -0.20 24.57 -9.89
N ARG A 140 0.60 25.63 -10.07
CA ARG A 140 1.60 25.74 -11.14
C ARG A 140 2.96 25.16 -10.73
N GLY A 141 3.44 24.18 -11.49
CA GLY A 141 4.69 23.46 -11.24
C GLY A 141 4.43 22.02 -10.84
N TRP A 142 5.09 21.53 -9.78
CA TRP A 142 4.92 20.15 -9.31
C TRP A 142 5.15 19.99 -7.81
N LEU A 143 4.58 18.93 -7.23
CA LEU A 143 4.67 18.58 -5.80
C LEU A 143 4.92 17.07 -5.65
N LEU A 144 5.90 16.69 -4.85
CA LEU A 144 6.09 15.33 -4.31
C LEU A 144 5.78 15.36 -2.81
N GLY A 145 4.89 14.48 -2.35
CA GLY A 145 4.46 14.48 -0.96
C GLY A 145 3.72 13.23 -0.52
N ILE A 146 3.11 13.35 0.66
CA ILE A 146 2.24 12.38 1.31
C ILE A 146 0.84 13.00 1.42
N LYS A 147 -0.21 12.25 1.07
CA LYS A 147 -1.61 12.64 1.32
C LYS A 147 -2.44 11.46 1.78
N ALA A 148 -3.46 11.71 2.59
CA ALA A 148 -4.50 10.73 2.84
C ALA A 148 -5.38 10.56 1.59
N VAL A 149 -5.53 9.33 1.14
CA VAL A 149 -6.70 8.84 0.39
C VAL A 149 -7.75 8.41 1.43
N SER A 150 -9.03 8.45 1.10
CA SER A 150 -10.11 8.44 2.11
C SER A 150 -11.38 7.77 1.59
N ASP A 151 -11.46 6.46 1.76
CA ASP A 151 -12.62 5.63 1.41
C ASP A 151 -13.47 5.34 2.67
N GLN A 152 -13.67 6.39 3.49
CA GLN A 152 -14.30 6.44 4.82
C GLN A 152 -13.42 5.97 6.00
N ALA A 153 -13.54 6.70 7.13
CA ALA A 153 -12.90 6.50 8.45
C ALA A 153 -11.36 6.38 8.48
N ASN A 154 -10.76 5.42 7.78
CA ASN A 154 -9.33 5.15 7.80
C ASN A 154 -8.58 6.06 6.82
N ARG A 155 -7.51 6.73 7.28
CA ARG A 155 -6.75 7.68 6.46
C ARG A 155 -5.54 6.99 5.84
N ASP A 156 -5.76 6.28 4.72
CA ASP A 156 -4.72 5.62 3.94
C ASP A 156 -3.67 6.64 3.44
N PRO A 157 -2.45 6.70 4.01
CA PRO A 157 -1.52 7.77 3.75
C PRO A 157 -0.54 7.34 2.65
N ARG A 158 -0.75 7.86 1.44
CA ARG A 158 -0.02 7.45 0.23
C ARG A 158 0.95 8.51 -0.26
N PHE A 159 2.02 8.07 -0.93
CA PHE A 159 2.87 8.99 -1.69
C PHE A 159 2.11 9.50 -2.90
N PHE A 160 2.30 10.78 -3.24
CA PHE A 160 1.70 11.40 -4.41
C PHE A 160 2.70 12.26 -5.19
N PHE A 161 2.48 12.32 -6.50
CA PHE A 161 3.16 13.24 -7.40
C PHE A 161 2.12 14.05 -8.17
N SER A 162 2.12 15.36 -7.99
CA SER A 162 1.27 16.30 -8.71
C SER A 162 2.08 17.12 -9.71
N LEU A 163 1.56 17.33 -10.91
CA LEU A 163 2.21 18.08 -11.99
C LEU A 163 1.18 18.90 -12.78
N LYS A 164 1.53 20.14 -13.12
CA LYS A 164 0.80 20.99 -14.07
C LYS A 164 1.79 21.65 -15.03
N THR A 165 1.64 21.40 -16.33
CA THR A 165 2.46 22.04 -17.37
C THR A 165 1.96 23.44 -17.70
N ASP A 166 2.80 24.24 -18.36
CA ASP A 166 2.57 25.66 -18.65
C ASP A 166 1.25 25.93 -19.40
N ARG A 167 0.82 24.95 -20.20
CA ARG A 167 -0.40 24.98 -21.03
C ARG A 167 -1.57 24.16 -20.44
N ALA A 168 -1.37 23.41 -19.36
CA ALA A 168 -2.42 22.56 -18.80
C ALA A 168 -3.44 23.40 -18.00
N HIS A 169 -4.74 23.20 -18.27
CA HIS A 169 -5.80 23.88 -17.52
C HIS A 169 -5.94 23.36 -16.08
N LYS A 170 -5.66 22.07 -15.86
CA LYS A 170 -5.82 21.38 -14.57
C LYS A 170 -4.51 20.73 -14.11
N LEU A 171 -4.33 20.62 -12.80
CA LEU A 171 -3.29 19.83 -12.12
C LEU A 171 -3.64 18.34 -12.21
N THR A 172 -2.71 17.50 -12.69
CA THR A 172 -2.83 16.04 -12.56
C THR A 172 -2.12 15.58 -11.28
N THR A 173 -2.65 14.56 -10.62
CA THR A 173 -2.02 13.95 -9.44
C THR A 173 -2.12 12.44 -9.52
N ILE A 174 -0.97 11.76 -9.50
CA ILE A 174 -0.87 10.30 -9.34
C ILE A 174 -0.51 9.95 -7.90
N THR A 175 -0.90 8.77 -7.45
CA THR A 175 -0.66 8.24 -6.08
C THR A 175 -0.10 6.83 -6.14
N SER A 176 0.70 6.44 -5.15
CA SER A 176 1.05 5.03 -4.96
C SER A 176 -0.21 4.16 -4.82
N ASN A 177 -0.10 2.90 -5.25
CA ASN A 177 -1.13 1.87 -5.08
C ASN A 177 -1.25 1.39 -3.62
N ALA A 178 -0.23 1.64 -2.80
CA ALA A 178 -0.17 1.27 -1.38
C ALA A 178 0.15 2.48 -0.47
N PRO A 179 -0.18 2.43 0.84
CA PRO A 179 0.31 3.36 1.86
C PRO A 179 1.84 3.32 2.01
N TYR A 180 2.41 4.37 2.59
CA TYR A 180 3.79 4.33 3.12
C TYR A 180 3.79 3.84 4.58
N THR A 181 4.86 3.17 5.00
CA THR A 181 5.03 2.78 6.41
C THR A 181 5.73 3.88 7.21
N PRO A 182 5.14 4.40 8.30
CA PRO A 182 5.80 5.34 9.20
C PRO A 182 7.14 4.84 9.73
N ASN A 183 8.11 5.76 9.81
CA ASN A 183 9.45 5.56 10.38
C ASN A 183 10.34 4.52 9.68
N GLN A 184 9.92 3.96 8.54
CA GLN A 184 10.76 3.13 7.68
C GLN A 184 11.46 3.97 6.60
N TRP A 185 12.63 3.54 6.14
CA TRP A 185 13.28 4.15 4.98
C TRP A 185 12.58 3.76 3.69
N SER A 186 12.46 4.70 2.76
CA SER A 186 12.04 4.44 1.39
C SER A 186 12.82 5.32 0.43
N HIS A 187 13.19 4.77 -0.73
CA HIS A 187 13.59 5.58 -1.87
C HIS A 187 12.33 6.02 -2.59
N VAL A 188 12.20 7.31 -2.87
CA VAL A 188 11.09 7.84 -3.66
C VAL A 188 11.65 8.69 -4.78
N ALA A 189 11.20 8.39 -6.00
CA ALA A 189 11.59 9.12 -7.20
C ALA A 189 10.38 9.46 -8.06
N VAL A 190 10.45 10.60 -8.74
CA VAL A 190 9.47 11.03 -9.73
C VAL A 190 10.19 11.41 -11.01
N THR A 191 9.64 10.99 -12.15
CA THR A 191 10.18 11.36 -13.48
C THR A 191 9.10 12.01 -14.33
N TYR A 192 9.52 12.93 -15.18
CA TYR A 192 8.70 13.52 -16.22
C TYR A 192 9.52 13.68 -17.51
N ASN A 193 8.97 13.26 -18.65
CA ASN A 193 9.66 13.26 -19.95
C ASN A 193 8.93 14.08 -21.04
N GLY A 194 8.12 15.08 -20.64
CA GLY A 194 7.31 15.86 -21.57
C GLY A 194 5.99 15.21 -22.01
N PHE A 195 5.76 13.92 -21.66
CA PHE A 195 4.57 13.15 -22.07
C PHE A 195 4.04 12.18 -21.00
N PHE A 196 4.89 11.69 -20.10
CA PHE A 196 4.55 10.79 -19.01
C PHE A 196 5.05 11.39 -17.70
N MET A 197 4.17 11.46 -16.70
CA MET A 197 4.57 11.65 -15.30
C MET A 197 4.54 10.29 -14.59
N LYS A 198 5.59 9.98 -13.81
CA LYS A 198 5.76 8.68 -13.14
C LYS A 198 6.18 8.85 -11.68
N LEU A 199 5.72 7.94 -10.83
CA LEU A 199 6.09 7.85 -9.42
C LEU A 199 6.69 6.46 -9.15
N TYR A 200 7.82 6.45 -8.45
CA TYR A 200 8.58 5.26 -8.07
C TYR A 200 8.77 5.21 -6.55
N VAL A 201 8.68 4.01 -5.98
CA VAL A 201 8.98 3.74 -4.56
C VAL A 201 9.86 2.49 -4.50
N ASN A 202 11.00 2.56 -3.81
CA ASN A 202 12.01 1.50 -3.72
C ASN A 202 12.40 0.91 -5.10
N GLY A 203 12.48 1.77 -6.12
CA GLY A 203 12.80 1.39 -7.50
C GLY A 203 11.65 0.78 -8.30
N ALA A 204 10.51 0.44 -7.69
CA ALA A 204 9.31 -0.03 -8.38
C ALA A 204 8.47 1.15 -8.90
N GLN A 205 7.98 1.09 -10.14
CA GLN A 205 7.07 2.10 -10.70
C GLN A 205 5.65 1.89 -10.15
N VAL A 206 5.24 2.69 -9.17
CA VAL A 206 3.95 2.52 -8.48
C VAL A 206 2.79 3.31 -9.11
N ALA A 207 3.07 4.31 -9.96
CA ALA A 207 2.05 5.01 -10.73
C ALA A 207 2.59 5.72 -11.98
N VAL A 208 1.69 5.98 -12.95
CA VAL A 208 1.98 6.69 -14.20
C VAL A 208 0.72 7.41 -14.72
N SER A 209 0.89 8.55 -15.40
CA SER A 209 -0.16 9.23 -16.18
C SER A 209 0.43 9.91 -17.43
N ARG A 210 -0.41 10.13 -18.46
CA ARG A 210 -0.11 10.92 -19.67
C ARG A 210 -0.92 12.23 -19.78
N ASP A 211 -1.66 12.61 -18.74
CA ASP A 211 -2.61 13.74 -18.79
C ASP A 211 -1.92 15.12 -18.84
N GLN A 212 -0.60 15.13 -18.64
CA GLN A 212 0.26 16.32 -18.68
C GLN A 212 1.27 16.16 -19.81
N SER A 213 1.37 17.18 -20.67
CA SER A 213 2.32 17.19 -21.79
C SER A 213 2.96 18.57 -21.99
N GLY A 214 4.13 18.55 -22.61
CA GLY A 214 4.95 19.73 -22.86
C GLY A 214 5.70 20.26 -21.63
N GLU A 215 6.16 21.51 -21.72
CA GLU A 215 7.02 22.14 -20.73
C GLU A 215 6.28 22.51 -19.44
N ILE A 216 6.92 22.31 -18.29
CA ILE A 216 6.40 22.65 -16.96
C ILE A 216 6.21 24.18 -16.83
N PHE A 217 7.07 24.96 -17.49
CA PHE A 217 6.96 26.42 -17.50
C PHE A 217 7.63 27.09 -18.70
N SER A 218 7.03 28.18 -19.18
CA SER A 218 7.61 29.07 -20.19
C SER A 218 8.91 29.71 -19.67
N PRO A 219 9.97 29.83 -20.50
CA PRO A 219 11.24 30.44 -20.08
C PRO A 219 11.10 31.89 -19.60
N LEU A 220 10.07 32.63 -20.05
CA LEU A 220 9.75 33.97 -19.54
C LEU A 220 9.45 33.94 -18.02
N THR A 221 8.89 32.85 -17.51
CA THR A 221 8.56 32.66 -16.09
C THR A 221 9.68 31.98 -15.28
N LYS A 222 10.85 31.71 -15.87
CA LYS A 222 11.96 31.00 -15.19
C LYS A 222 12.38 31.70 -13.88
N LYS A 223 12.46 33.04 -13.87
CA LYS A 223 12.76 33.85 -12.66
C LYS A 223 11.67 33.80 -11.58
N CYS A 224 10.49 33.26 -11.90
CA CYS A 224 9.35 33.05 -11.00
C CYS A 224 9.33 31.66 -10.37
N LYS A 225 10.17 30.71 -10.81
CA LYS A 225 10.16 29.35 -10.28
C LYS A 225 11.09 29.20 -9.08
N VAL A 226 10.62 28.43 -8.09
CA VAL A 226 11.29 28.21 -6.80
C VAL A 226 11.19 26.75 -6.41
N LEU A 227 12.31 26.05 -6.30
CA LEU A 227 12.37 24.71 -5.70
C LEU A 227 12.43 24.84 -4.17
N MET A 228 11.60 24.08 -3.46
CA MET A 228 11.68 23.92 -1.99
C MET A 228 11.59 22.45 -1.58
N ILE A 229 12.14 22.13 -0.41
CA ILE A 229 12.06 20.84 0.26
C ILE A 229 11.71 21.01 1.75
N GLY A 230 11.13 19.99 2.37
CA GLY A 230 10.64 20.03 3.76
C GLY A 230 9.26 20.68 3.94
N GLY A 231 8.66 21.22 2.87
CA GLY A 231 7.31 21.78 2.89
C GLY A 231 7.03 22.70 1.71
N ASN A 232 6.03 23.58 1.90
CA ASN A 232 5.62 24.58 0.93
C ASN A 232 5.21 25.91 1.60
N ALA A 233 4.93 26.93 0.78
CA ALA A 233 4.44 28.23 1.26
C ALA A 233 3.02 28.20 1.88
N LEU A 234 2.28 27.09 1.77
CA LEU A 234 0.97 26.87 2.41
C LEU A 234 1.08 26.12 3.76
N ASN A 235 2.29 25.98 4.31
CA ASN A 235 2.56 25.28 5.57
C ASN A 235 2.20 23.78 5.55
N HIS A 236 2.15 23.15 4.37
CA HIS A 236 2.04 21.69 4.18
C HIS A 236 3.41 21.02 4.44
N ASN A 237 3.91 21.12 5.67
CA ASN A 237 5.28 20.73 5.99
C ASN A 237 5.47 19.23 6.10
N TYR A 238 6.65 18.76 5.69
CA TYR A 238 7.11 17.39 5.88
C TYR A 238 7.81 17.25 7.24
N ARG A 239 7.59 16.11 7.92
CA ARG A 239 8.31 15.70 9.12
C ARG A 239 8.92 14.30 8.92
N GLY A 240 10.20 14.17 9.25
CA GLY A 240 10.99 12.96 9.04
C GLY A 240 12.37 13.25 8.46
N THR A 241 13.17 12.20 8.32
CA THR A 241 14.56 12.27 7.86
C THR A 241 14.65 12.20 6.33
N MET A 242 15.70 12.76 5.72
CA MET A 242 16.00 12.76 4.29
C MET A 242 17.51 12.58 4.03
N GLU A 243 17.88 11.83 3.00
CA GLU A 243 19.25 11.47 2.62
C GLU A 243 19.39 11.44 1.08
N HIS A 244 20.57 11.80 0.53
CA HIS A 244 20.90 11.70 -0.91
C HIS A 244 19.86 12.25 -1.89
N LEU A 245 19.36 13.48 -1.69
CA LEU A 245 18.48 14.12 -2.66
C LEU A 245 19.25 14.42 -3.96
N SER A 246 18.68 14.05 -5.10
CA SER A 246 19.23 14.31 -6.43
C SER A 246 18.17 14.85 -7.39
N LEU A 247 18.54 15.82 -8.21
CA LEU A 247 17.70 16.39 -9.27
C LEU A 247 18.47 16.31 -10.60
N TRP A 248 17.84 15.69 -11.60
CA TRP A 248 18.39 15.48 -12.93
C TRP A 248 17.61 16.28 -13.98
N HIS A 249 18.29 16.71 -15.04
CA HIS A 249 17.72 17.41 -16.19
C HIS A 249 17.16 16.46 -17.26
N ARG A 250 16.92 15.20 -16.88
CA ARG A 250 16.40 14.11 -17.71
C ARG A 250 15.46 13.21 -16.93
N ALA A 251 14.53 12.55 -17.62
CA ALA A 251 13.81 11.42 -17.05
C ALA A 251 14.75 10.20 -17.01
N LEU A 252 15.00 9.66 -15.82
CA LEU A 252 15.71 8.39 -15.65
C LEU A 252 14.82 7.22 -16.08
N SER A 253 15.43 6.19 -16.63
CA SER A 253 14.80 4.87 -16.73
C SER A 253 14.71 4.22 -15.35
N GLN A 254 13.78 3.26 -15.18
CA GLN A 254 13.66 2.51 -13.92
C GLN A 254 14.96 1.76 -13.57
N ARG A 255 15.69 1.29 -14.58
CA ARG A 255 17.00 0.63 -14.42
C ARG A 255 18.07 1.57 -13.85
N GLU A 256 18.01 2.85 -14.16
CA GLU A 256 18.93 3.86 -13.62
C GLU A 256 18.53 4.26 -12.20
N ILE A 257 17.23 4.42 -11.92
CA ILE A 257 16.70 4.64 -10.57
C ILE A 257 17.15 3.50 -9.62
N ILE A 258 16.97 2.24 -10.02
CA ILE A 258 17.39 1.05 -9.25
C ILE A 258 18.93 1.03 -9.06
N ARG A 259 19.70 1.45 -10.06
CA ARG A 259 21.17 1.53 -9.98
C ARG A 259 21.63 2.66 -9.04
N TYR A 260 20.99 3.83 -9.08
CA TYR A 260 21.40 5.01 -8.34
C TYR A 260 20.94 4.97 -6.87
N MET A 261 19.80 4.37 -6.55
CA MET A 261 19.32 4.27 -5.16
C MET A 261 20.25 3.45 -4.24
N GLY A 262 20.94 2.44 -4.79
CA GLY A 262 21.83 1.52 -4.05
C GLY A 262 23.30 1.94 -3.98
N HIS A 263 23.77 2.81 -4.88
CA HIS A 263 25.18 3.13 -5.08
C HIS A 263 25.50 4.60 -4.79
N SER A 264 26.79 4.94 -4.62
CA SER A 264 27.23 6.34 -4.64
C SER A 264 27.21 6.85 -6.08
N LEU A 265 26.63 8.04 -6.33
CA LEU A 265 26.65 8.64 -7.67
C LEU A 265 28.09 8.87 -8.19
N SER A 266 29.07 9.01 -7.30
CA SER A 266 30.49 9.10 -7.63
C SER A 266 31.07 7.85 -8.32
N GLN A 267 30.31 6.76 -8.45
CA GLN A 267 30.69 5.54 -9.17
C GLN A 267 30.27 5.56 -10.64
N PHE A 268 29.58 6.59 -11.12
CA PHE A 268 29.05 6.68 -12.48
C PHE A 268 29.69 7.84 -13.25
N GLY A 269 30.25 7.54 -14.43
CA GLY A 269 31.06 8.49 -15.20
C GLY A 269 30.30 9.59 -15.94
N ASP A 270 28.99 9.43 -16.17
CA ASP A 270 28.15 10.48 -16.74
C ASP A 270 27.19 11.05 -15.70
N LEU A 271 27.59 12.20 -15.15
CA LEU A 271 26.77 13.07 -14.31
C LEU A 271 26.46 14.41 -15.02
N SER A 272 26.64 14.49 -16.35
CA SER A 272 26.54 15.75 -17.12
C SER A 272 25.16 16.42 -17.03
N GLN A 273 24.12 15.64 -16.75
CA GLN A 273 22.73 16.10 -16.62
C GLN A 273 22.24 16.10 -15.15
N LEU A 274 23.17 16.07 -14.18
CA LEU A 274 22.87 16.19 -12.75
C LEU A 274 22.85 17.68 -12.34
N VAL A 275 21.68 18.17 -11.94
CA VAL A 275 21.44 19.58 -11.55
C VAL A 275 21.81 19.82 -10.09
N ILE A 276 21.41 18.90 -9.22
CA ILE A 276 21.62 18.94 -7.77
C ILE A 276 21.95 17.52 -7.31
N HIS A 277 22.93 17.39 -6.41
CA HIS A 277 23.06 16.26 -5.52
C HIS A 277 23.43 16.77 -4.12
N GLU A 278 22.71 16.30 -3.10
CA GLU A 278 22.87 16.71 -1.71
C GLU A 278 23.28 15.53 -0.82
N ASN A 279 24.52 15.60 -0.33
CA ASN A 279 24.99 14.84 0.82
C ASN A 279 24.70 15.57 2.16
N PHE A 280 24.05 16.75 2.10
CA PHE A 280 23.75 17.66 3.21
C PHE A 280 24.95 18.07 4.08
N GLU A 281 26.18 17.92 3.59
CA GLU A 281 27.41 18.25 4.32
C GLU A 281 27.54 19.74 4.64
N SER A 282 27.03 20.60 3.77
CA SER A 282 27.05 22.06 3.92
C SER A 282 25.83 22.69 3.25
N MET A 283 24.65 22.50 3.85
CA MET A 283 23.35 22.95 3.34
C MET A 283 23.36 24.41 2.85
N SER A 284 24.03 25.30 3.59
CA SER A 284 24.16 26.73 3.28
C SER A 284 24.91 27.04 1.98
N ARG A 285 25.54 26.05 1.31
CA ARG A 285 26.12 26.23 -0.03
C ARG A 285 25.04 26.40 -1.10
N ARG A 286 24.05 25.50 -1.17
CA ARG A 286 22.99 25.51 -2.21
C ARG A 286 21.62 25.99 -1.72
N TRP A 287 21.35 25.96 -0.42
CA TRP A 287 20.05 26.27 0.14
C TRP A 287 20.03 27.56 0.95
N LEU A 288 18.82 28.11 1.08
CA LEU A 288 18.42 29.18 1.98
C LEU A 288 17.28 28.64 2.85
N THR A 289 17.12 29.15 4.06
CA THR A 289 15.90 28.93 4.85
C THR A 289 14.75 29.75 4.28
N VAL A 290 13.51 29.43 4.66
CA VAL A 290 12.39 30.36 4.48
C VAL A 290 12.54 31.57 5.41
N LYS A 291 11.76 32.64 5.15
CA LYS A 291 11.72 33.80 6.05
C LYS A 291 11.31 33.35 7.46
N ASP A 292 12.00 33.86 8.47
CA ASP A 292 11.82 33.55 9.89
C ASP A 292 12.01 32.06 10.24
N GLY A 293 12.67 31.29 9.36
CA GLY A 293 12.90 29.84 9.48
C GLY A 293 14.36 29.44 9.70
N SER A 294 14.57 28.17 10.08
CA SER A 294 15.87 27.57 10.41
C SER A 294 16.31 26.50 9.40
N PHE A 295 17.56 26.02 9.50
CA PHE A 295 17.98 24.81 8.79
C PHE A 295 17.46 23.56 9.54
N PRO A 296 17.09 22.47 8.83
CA PRO A 296 16.69 21.21 9.44
C PRO A 296 17.85 20.60 10.26
N ARG A 297 17.51 19.72 11.22
CA ARG A 297 18.51 19.11 12.12
C ARG A 297 19.42 18.19 11.32
N LEU A 298 20.74 18.39 11.40
CA LEU A 298 21.71 17.43 10.87
C LEU A 298 21.69 16.15 11.71
N GLU A 299 21.62 15.01 11.04
CA GLU A 299 21.62 13.67 11.63
C GLU A 299 22.58 12.73 10.89
N TYR A 300 22.76 11.53 11.44
CA TYR A 300 23.46 10.44 10.79
C TYR A 300 22.43 9.37 10.40
N SER A 301 22.53 8.87 9.17
CA SER A 301 21.61 7.86 8.65
C SER A 301 21.83 6.51 9.32
N ASP A 302 20.74 5.89 9.79
CA ASP A 302 20.69 4.51 10.26
C ASP A 302 20.37 3.50 9.13
N ARG A 303 20.31 3.98 7.87
CA ARG A 303 19.97 3.18 6.70
C ARG A 303 21.08 2.15 6.36
N SER A 304 20.86 0.91 6.75
CA SER A 304 21.70 -0.23 6.33
C SER A 304 21.72 -0.38 4.81
N LEU A 305 22.92 -0.50 4.24
CA LEU A 305 23.12 -0.79 2.81
C LEU A 305 22.63 -2.19 2.42
N VAL A 306 22.64 -3.13 3.35
CA VAL A 306 22.34 -4.55 3.09
C VAL A 306 20.84 -4.79 3.07
N ALA A 307 20.12 -4.22 4.05
CA ALA A 307 18.68 -4.44 4.21
C ALA A 307 17.86 -3.96 3.00
N VAL A 308 18.19 -2.80 2.44
CA VAL A 308 17.47 -2.17 1.30
C VAL A 308 17.30 -3.06 0.07
N LEU A 309 18.27 -3.94 -0.22
CA LEU A 309 18.19 -4.86 -1.39
C LEU A 309 17.48 -6.18 -1.05
N SER A 310 17.21 -6.45 0.22
CA SER A 310 16.42 -7.60 0.71
C SER A 310 14.97 -7.20 1.01
N ASP A 311 14.75 -6.00 1.54
CA ASP A 311 13.44 -5.40 1.85
C ASP A 311 12.72 -4.87 0.59
N ALA A 312 13.27 -5.15 -0.61
CA ALA A 312 12.59 -5.01 -1.89
C ALA A 312 11.55 -6.13 -2.07
N GLU A 313 10.62 -6.24 -1.11
CA GLU A 313 9.53 -7.22 -1.09
C GLU A 313 8.67 -7.03 -2.35
N LEU A 314 8.83 -7.96 -3.31
CA LEU A 314 8.12 -8.00 -4.58
C LEU A 314 6.65 -8.37 -4.35
N LYS A 315 5.86 -7.40 -3.86
CA LYS A 315 4.40 -7.53 -3.79
C LYS A 315 3.88 -7.79 -5.20
N PRO A 316 3.19 -8.92 -5.44
CA PRO A 316 2.70 -9.25 -6.78
C PRO A 316 1.74 -8.16 -7.24
N PRO A 317 1.80 -7.74 -8.53
CA PRO A 317 0.84 -6.79 -9.05
C PRO A 317 -0.58 -7.40 -9.02
N PRO A 318 -1.64 -6.58 -8.90
CA PRO A 318 -2.98 -7.05 -9.17
C PRO A 318 -3.03 -7.67 -10.58
N CYS A 319 -3.78 -8.76 -10.72
CA CYS A 319 -3.76 -9.62 -11.90
C CYS A 319 -4.05 -8.86 -13.21
N GLY A 320 -3.21 -9.07 -14.23
CA GLY A 320 -3.40 -8.50 -15.57
C GLY A 320 -2.10 -8.17 -16.33
N GLN A 321 -0.98 -7.95 -15.63
CA GLN A 321 0.35 -7.87 -16.24
C GLN A 321 1.39 -8.54 -15.35
N THR A 322 2.01 -9.61 -15.84
CA THR A 322 3.12 -10.30 -15.20
C THR A 322 4.46 -9.74 -15.67
N VAL A 323 5.55 -10.11 -14.98
CA VAL A 323 6.92 -9.80 -15.45
C VAL A 323 7.22 -10.48 -16.80
N CYS A 324 6.51 -11.55 -17.15
CA CYS A 324 6.65 -12.26 -18.42
C CYS A 324 6.04 -11.51 -19.61
N ASP A 325 5.09 -10.60 -19.37
CA ASP A 325 4.45 -9.76 -20.40
C ASP A 325 5.26 -8.50 -20.73
N ASN A 326 6.35 -8.25 -19.99
CA ASN A 326 7.22 -7.11 -20.22
C ASN A 326 8.16 -7.38 -21.41
N VAL A 327 7.92 -6.68 -22.52
CA VAL A 327 8.70 -6.78 -23.76
C VAL A 327 10.21 -6.61 -23.55
N GLU A 328 10.65 -5.69 -22.68
CA GLU A 328 12.07 -5.53 -22.36
C GLU A 328 12.64 -6.76 -21.66
N VAL A 329 11.89 -7.41 -20.77
CA VAL A 329 12.32 -8.65 -20.07
C VAL A 329 12.45 -9.80 -21.07
N ILE A 330 11.47 -9.99 -21.96
CA ILE A 330 11.52 -10.99 -23.03
C ILE A 330 12.74 -10.74 -23.94
N THR A 331 12.94 -9.50 -24.38
CA THR A 331 14.07 -9.10 -25.21
C THR A 331 15.41 -9.32 -24.51
N ASN A 332 15.53 -9.05 -23.21
CA ASN A 332 16.75 -9.32 -22.44
C ASN A 332 17.03 -10.83 -22.31
N TYR A 333 16.01 -11.69 -22.12
CA TYR A 333 16.17 -13.14 -22.16
C TYR A 333 16.65 -13.65 -23.54
N TYR A 334 16.21 -12.99 -24.62
CA TYR A 334 16.70 -13.28 -25.96
C TYR A 334 18.14 -12.81 -26.17
N GLN A 335 18.48 -11.58 -25.78
CA GLN A 335 19.77 -10.95 -26.09
C GLN A 335 20.92 -11.34 -25.15
N LEU A 336 20.64 -11.71 -23.89
CA LEU A 336 21.68 -11.97 -22.88
C LEU A 336 21.83 -13.47 -22.58
N TRP A 337 22.90 -14.07 -23.12
CA TRP A 337 23.23 -15.49 -22.90
C TRP A 337 23.31 -15.90 -21.43
N SER A 338 23.71 -14.96 -20.55
CA SER A 338 23.80 -15.17 -19.10
C SER A 338 22.44 -15.48 -18.45
N PHE A 339 21.33 -15.05 -19.05
CA PHE A 339 19.98 -15.38 -18.58
C PHE A 339 19.43 -16.71 -19.12
N ARG A 340 20.13 -17.33 -20.09
CA ARG A 340 19.86 -18.68 -20.62
C ARG A 340 20.67 -19.80 -19.93
N LYS A 341 21.48 -19.45 -18.92
CA LYS A 341 22.18 -20.42 -18.06
C LYS A 341 21.17 -21.34 -17.36
N PRO A 342 21.56 -22.59 -17.02
CA PRO A 342 20.69 -23.51 -16.27
C PRO A 342 20.14 -22.90 -14.98
N LYS A 343 18.86 -23.16 -14.70
CA LYS A 343 18.15 -22.70 -13.50
C LYS A 343 17.36 -23.84 -12.88
N THR A 344 17.45 -23.98 -11.57
CA THR A 344 16.63 -24.91 -10.80
C THR A 344 15.56 -24.13 -10.06
N VAL A 345 14.29 -24.34 -10.40
CA VAL A 345 13.14 -23.73 -9.70
C VAL A 345 12.71 -24.64 -8.56
N ARG A 346 12.82 -24.14 -7.33
CA ARG A 346 12.41 -24.86 -6.12
C ARG A 346 10.94 -24.60 -5.83
N TYR A 347 10.17 -25.66 -5.59
CA TYR A 347 8.80 -25.56 -5.13
C TYR A 347 8.48 -26.57 -4.03
N ARG A 348 7.40 -26.30 -3.29
CA ARG A 348 6.88 -27.19 -2.26
C ARG A 348 5.43 -27.52 -2.56
N VAL A 349 5.10 -28.81 -2.59
CA VAL A 349 3.72 -29.27 -2.55
C VAL A 349 3.31 -29.38 -1.09
N ILE A 350 2.22 -28.73 -0.71
CA ILE A 350 1.54 -28.97 0.56
C ILE A 350 0.42 -29.96 0.26
N ASN A 351 0.49 -31.16 0.82
CA ASN A 351 -0.54 -32.19 0.62
C ASN A 351 -1.33 -32.34 1.93
N VAL A 352 -2.64 -32.07 1.88
CA VAL A 352 -3.49 -32.17 3.07
C VAL A 352 -4.07 -33.57 3.15
N TYR A 353 -3.97 -34.17 4.33
CA TYR A 353 -4.57 -35.45 4.68
C TYR A 353 -5.67 -35.21 5.71
N ASP A 354 -6.51 -36.22 5.88
CA ASP A 354 -7.28 -36.46 7.09
C ASP A 354 -6.38 -36.58 8.33
N ASP A 355 -6.99 -36.53 9.52
CA ASP A 355 -6.27 -36.65 10.80
C ASP A 355 -5.60 -38.04 10.95
N ASP A 356 -6.21 -39.09 10.39
CA ASP A 356 -5.70 -40.46 10.38
C ASP A 356 -4.64 -40.74 9.29
N GLY A 357 -4.41 -39.80 8.37
CA GLY A 357 -3.37 -39.90 7.34
C GLY A 357 -3.61 -40.90 6.21
N GLN A 358 -4.86 -41.35 6.00
CA GLN A 358 -5.23 -42.34 5.00
C GLN A 358 -5.65 -41.74 3.65
N TRP A 359 -6.21 -40.52 3.66
CA TRP A 359 -6.91 -39.89 2.54
C TRP A 359 -6.26 -38.55 2.13
N PRO A 360 -5.14 -38.56 1.39
CA PRO A 360 -4.55 -37.31 0.85
C PRO A 360 -5.49 -36.56 -0.11
N THR A 361 -5.26 -35.26 -0.28
CA THR A 361 -5.89 -34.43 -1.33
C THR A 361 -5.39 -34.85 -2.71
N ILE A 362 -4.09 -35.18 -2.85
CA ILE A 362 -3.46 -35.61 -4.11
C ILE A 362 -2.52 -36.80 -3.82
N THR A 363 -2.56 -37.84 -4.64
CA THR A 363 -1.67 -39.01 -4.46
C THR A 363 -0.21 -38.69 -4.84
N ASP A 364 0.74 -39.38 -4.20
CA ASP A 364 2.17 -39.26 -4.57
C ASP A 364 2.44 -39.61 -6.04
N HIS A 365 1.65 -40.51 -6.64
CA HIS A 365 1.73 -40.82 -8.07
C HIS A 365 1.41 -39.59 -8.93
N GLN A 366 0.31 -38.88 -8.65
CA GLN A 366 -0.04 -37.64 -9.35
C GLN A 366 1.02 -36.54 -9.12
N ILE A 367 1.53 -36.40 -7.89
CA ILE A 367 2.58 -35.43 -7.52
C ILE A 367 3.91 -35.75 -8.24
N ASN A 368 4.21 -37.02 -8.49
CA ASN A 368 5.36 -37.47 -9.30
C ASN A 368 5.14 -37.23 -10.80
N LEU A 369 3.97 -37.57 -11.34
CA LEU A 369 3.65 -37.40 -12.76
C LEU A 369 3.65 -35.91 -13.17
N GLN A 370 3.04 -35.03 -12.37
CA GLN A 370 3.10 -33.59 -12.61
C GLN A 370 4.53 -33.03 -12.51
N HIS A 371 5.35 -33.54 -11.58
CA HIS A 371 6.75 -33.13 -11.45
C HIS A 371 7.61 -33.53 -12.66
N GLN A 372 7.35 -34.72 -13.24
CA GLN A 372 7.96 -35.16 -14.49
C GLN A 372 7.49 -34.29 -15.67
N HIS A 373 6.20 -33.97 -15.76
CA HIS A 373 5.66 -33.10 -16.81
C HIS A 373 6.28 -31.69 -16.76
N LEU A 374 6.42 -31.08 -15.58
CA LEU A 374 7.12 -29.80 -15.41
C LEU A 374 8.57 -29.86 -15.89
N ASN A 375 9.34 -30.86 -15.45
CA ASN A 375 10.72 -31.01 -15.91
C ASN A 375 10.80 -31.25 -17.44
N ASN A 376 9.94 -32.09 -18.01
CA ASN A 376 9.94 -32.37 -19.44
C ASN A 376 9.60 -31.15 -20.29
N ALA A 377 8.58 -30.37 -19.89
CA ALA A 377 8.16 -29.16 -20.61
C ALA A 377 9.23 -28.05 -20.58
N PHE A 378 9.95 -27.90 -19.46
CA PHE A 378 10.89 -26.79 -19.25
C PHE A 378 12.36 -27.12 -19.54
N ARG A 379 12.72 -28.42 -19.68
CA ARG A 379 14.08 -28.88 -19.99
C ARG A 379 14.71 -28.20 -21.22
N ALA A 380 13.93 -27.95 -22.27
CA ALA A 380 14.40 -27.30 -23.50
C ALA A 380 14.93 -25.87 -23.29
N TYR A 381 14.54 -25.22 -22.19
CA TYR A 381 14.94 -23.85 -21.83
C TYR A 381 16.05 -23.81 -20.76
N ASN A 382 16.71 -24.95 -20.49
CA ASN A 382 17.64 -25.16 -19.38
C ASN A 382 17.01 -24.92 -17.99
N ILE A 383 15.68 -25.08 -17.85
CA ILE A 383 14.98 -24.92 -16.57
C ILE A 383 14.61 -26.31 -16.05
N SER A 384 15.14 -26.65 -14.87
CA SER A 384 14.75 -27.83 -14.09
C SER A 384 13.91 -27.42 -12.88
N TRP A 385 13.19 -28.39 -12.31
CA TRP A 385 12.35 -28.18 -11.13
C TRP A 385 12.78 -29.12 -10.00
N GLU A 386 12.90 -28.58 -8.80
CA GLU A 386 13.26 -29.29 -7.57
C GLU A 386 12.06 -29.24 -6.61
N ARG A 387 11.52 -30.40 -6.23
CA ARG A 387 10.29 -30.52 -5.44
C ARG A 387 10.58 -30.96 -4.01
N THR A 388 10.02 -30.23 -3.04
CA THR A 388 9.77 -30.76 -1.69
C THR A 388 8.27 -31.07 -1.52
N VAL A 389 7.93 -32.02 -0.66
CA VAL A 389 6.54 -32.31 -0.27
C VAL A 389 6.45 -32.13 1.25
N HIS A 390 5.35 -31.57 1.73
CA HIS A 390 5.05 -31.42 3.15
C HIS A 390 3.60 -31.82 3.40
N ASN A 391 3.41 -32.82 4.24
CA ASN A 391 2.10 -33.37 4.55
C ASN A 391 1.51 -32.67 5.78
N VAL A 392 0.23 -32.32 5.70
CA VAL A 392 -0.53 -31.67 6.78
C VAL A 392 -1.73 -32.55 7.11
N TYR A 393 -1.77 -33.10 8.32
CA TYR A 393 -2.84 -33.97 8.79
C TYR A 393 -3.90 -33.11 9.49
N ASN A 394 -5.02 -32.85 8.81
CA ASN A 394 -6.11 -32.07 9.36
C ASN A 394 -7.43 -32.26 8.57
N SER A 395 -8.39 -33.04 9.08
CA SER A 395 -9.64 -33.32 8.36
C SER A 395 -10.48 -32.06 8.09
N SER A 396 -10.42 -31.05 8.96
CA SER A 396 -11.16 -29.80 8.78
C SER A 396 -10.60 -28.96 7.62
N LEU A 397 -9.27 -28.87 7.48
CA LEU A 397 -8.63 -28.22 6.33
C LEU A 397 -8.81 -29.04 5.06
N ARG A 398 -8.72 -30.37 5.14
CA ARG A 398 -8.89 -31.29 4.01
C ARG A 398 -10.27 -31.14 3.35
N ASN A 399 -11.31 -30.95 4.16
CA ASN A 399 -12.69 -30.86 3.69
C ASN A 399 -13.16 -29.42 3.45
N ARG A 400 -12.30 -28.40 3.64
CA ARG A 400 -12.61 -27.01 3.26
C ARG A 400 -12.31 -26.77 1.78
N LEU A 401 -13.31 -26.32 1.04
CA LEU A 401 -13.09 -25.64 -0.23
C LEU A 401 -12.38 -24.30 0.04
N ILE A 402 -11.26 -24.07 -0.67
CA ILE A 402 -10.55 -22.78 -0.67
C ILE A 402 -10.48 -22.32 -2.12
N LEU A 403 -11.12 -21.19 -2.42
CA LEU A 403 -11.03 -20.50 -3.69
C LEU A 403 -10.23 -19.20 -3.50
N ALA A 404 -9.37 -18.89 -4.46
CA ALA A 404 -8.61 -17.64 -4.41
C ALA A 404 -9.52 -16.46 -4.75
N ASN A 405 -9.49 -15.42 -3.92
CA ASN A 405 -10.21 -14.14 -4.06
C ASN A 405 -11.75 -14.17 -3.97
N CYS A 406 -12.40 -15.34 -3.99
CA CYS A 406 -13.82 -15.47 -3.64
C CYS A 406 -13.97 -15.68 -2.11
N ASP A 407 -14.66 -14.76 -1.43
CA ASP A 407 -15.03 -14.91 -0.03
C ASP A 407 -16.32 -15.75 0.09
N ILE A 408 -16.46 -16.55 1.15
CA ILE A 408 -17.69 -17.34 1.35
C ILE A 408 -18.91 -16.45 1.62
N SER A 409 -18.73 -15.22 2.11
CA SER A 409 -19.82 -14.26 2.33
C SER A 409 -20.40 -13.67 1.03
N LYS A 410 -19.62 -13.70 -0.05
CA LYS A 410 -19.99 -13.21 -1.38
C LYS A 410 -20.86 -14.20 -2.18
N VAL A 411 -20.62 -15.51 -2.02
CA VAL A 411 -21.34 -16.53 -2.82
C VAL A 411 -22.85 -16.43 -2.59
N GLY A 412 -23.61 -16.04 -3.60
CA GLY A 412 -25.06 -15.89 -3.49
C GLY A 412 -25.52 -14.72 -2.61
N ASP A 413 -24.89 -13.55 -2.73
CA ASP A 413 -25.30 -12.32 -2.04
C ASP A 413 -26.32 -11.44 -2.83
N GLU A 414 -26.94 -12.03 -3.86
CA GLU A 414 -27.83 -11.43 -4.87
C GLU A 414 -27.13 -10.55 -5.94
N GLU A 415 -25.82 -10.28 -5.86
CA GLU A 415 -25.03 -9.75 -6.97
C GLU A 415 -24.41 -10.90 -7.81
N CYS A 416 -23.65 -10.58 -8.86
CA CYS A 416 -22.79 -11.56 -9.54
C CYS A 416 -21.34 -11.12 -9.39
N ASP A 417 -20.62 -11.81 -8.53
CA ASP A 417 -19.21 -11.59 -8.27
C ASP A 417 -18.32 -12.34 -9.27
N PRO A 418 -17.54 -11.64 -10.12
CA PRO A 418 -16.67 -12.29 -11.10
C PRO A 418 -15.63 -13.23 -10.47
N GLU A 419 -15.16 -12.94 -9.25
CA GLU A 419 -14.29 -13.82 -8.46
C GLU A 419 -14.96 -15.12 -8.03
N CYS A 420 -16.28 -15.11 -7.80
CA CYS A 420 -17.06 -16.27 -7.35
C CYS A 420 -17.75 -17.02 -8.50
N ASN A 421 -17.54 -16.61 -9.75
CA ASN A 421 -18.10 -17.24 -10.95
C ASN A 421 -17.39 -18.56 -11.33
N HIS A 422 -17.59 -19.61 -10.53
CA HIS A 422 -16.92 -20.91 -10.68
C HIS A 422 -17.87 -22.10 -10.48
N THR A 423 -17.55 -23.28 -11.02
CA THR A 423 -18.39 -24.49 -10.86
C THR A 423 -18.55 -24.90 -9.40
N LEU A 424 -17.51 -24.74 -8.59
CA LEU A 424 -17.46 -25.12 -7.17
C LEU A 424 -18.26 -24.20 -6.22
N THR A 425 -18.85 -23.11 -6.74
CA THR A 425 -19.72 -22.16 -6.02
C THR A 425 -21.13 -22.11 -6.62
N GLY A 426 -21.48 -23.03 -7.51
CA GLY A 426 -22.74 -23.00 -8.25
C GLY A 426 -22.80 -21.96 -9.38
N PHE A 427 -21.66 -21.37 -9.76
CA PHE A 427 -21.55 -20.13 -10.53
C PHE A 427 -22.15 -18.96 -9.77
N ASP A 428 -21.61 -18.76 -8.57
CA ASP A 428 -22.07 -17.77 -7.60
C ASP A 428 -23.55 -17.95 -7.23
N ALA A 429 -23.87 -19.12 -6.65
CA ALA A 429 -25.24 -19.61 -6.39
C ALA A 429 -26.19 -19.64 -7.62
N GLY A 430 -25.66 -19.34 -8.81
CA GLY A 430 -26.39 -19.20 -10.07
C GLY A 430 -26.52 -17.75 -10.56
N TYR A 431 -26.23 -16.73 -9.75
CA TYR A 431 -26.40 -15.32 -10.14
C TYR A 431 -25.47 -14.90 -11.29
N CYS A 432 -24.27 -15.50 -11.39
CA CYS A 432 -23.38 -15.27 -12.53
C CYS A 432 -23.72 -16.06 -13.80
N LYS A 433 -24.76 -16.89 -13.80
CA LYS A 433 -25.26 -17.56 -15.01
C LYS A 433 -26.34 -16.75 -15.72
N ARG A 434 -26.14 -16.53 -17.02
CA ARG A 434 -27.22 -16.05 -17.90
C ARG A 434 -28.32 -17.11 -17.98
N GLN A 435 -29.58 -16.66 -17.91
CA GLN A 435 -30.79 -17.50 -17.84
C GLN A 435 -31.14 -18.24 -19.16
N THR A 436 -30.13 -18.71 -19.90
CA THR A 436 -30.30 -19.41 -21.20
C THR A 436 -30.50 -20.92 -21.06
N ALA A 437 -30.22 -21.49 -19.89
CA ALA A 437 -30.54 -22.88 -19.56
C ALA A 437 -31.78 -22.91 -18.64
N ARG A 438 -32.78 -23.74 -18.99
CA ARG A 438 -33.91 -24.06 -18.12
C ARG A 438 -33.70 -25.45 -17.51
N CYS A 439 -33.84 -25.58 -16.19
CA CYS A 439 -33.99 -26.88 -15.55
C CYS A 439 -35.28 -27.56 -16.06
N PRO A 440 -35.23 -28.81 -16.57
CA PRO A 440 -36.43 -29.54 -16.98
C PRO A 440 -37.37 -29.82 -15.80
N GLU A 441 -38.69 -29.74 -16.01
CA GLU A 441 -39.70 -29.96 -14.95
C GLU A 441 -39.59 -31.34 -14.28
N TYR A 442 -39.19 -32.38 -15.03
CA TYR A 442 -39.02 -33.74 -14.49
C TYR A 442 -37.77 -33.92 -13.61
N LYS A 443 -36.89 -32.91 -13.52
CA LYS A 443 -35.71 -32.91 -12.64
C LYS A 443 -35.94 -32.18 -11.32
N GLN A 444 -36.80 -31.18 -11.33
CA GLN A 444 -37.06 -30.31 -10.18
C GLN A 444 -37.58 -31.09 -8.97
N GLY A 445 -36.76 -31.19 -7.91
CA GLY A 445 -37.14 -31.88 -6.67
C GLY A 445 -37.39 -33.38 -6.85
N ASN A 446 -36.61 -34.05 -7.71
CA ASN A 446 -36.78 -35.46 -8.05
C ASN A 446 -36.18 -36.45 -7.02
N GLY A 447 -35.60 -35.96 -5.92
CA GLY A 447 -34.86 -36.76 -4.93
C GLY A 447 -33.36 -36.90 -5.24
N VAL A 448 -32.83 -36.14 -6.21
CA VAL A 448 -31.43 -36.12 -6.65
C VAL A 448 -31.03 -34.66 -6.87
N CYS A 449 -29.82 -34.28 -6.45
CA CYS A 449 -29.30 -32.94 -6.76
C CYS A 449 -28.86 -32.83 -8.24
N ASP A 450 -29.70 -32.27 -9.10
CA ASP A 450 -29.40 -32.04 -10.52
C ASP A 450 -28.64 -30.70 -10.71
N PRO A 451 -27.37 -30.68 -11.17
CA PRO A 451 -26.55 -29.45 -11.21
C PRO A 451 -27.01 -28.35 -12.20
N GLU A 452 -27.99 -28.67 -13.04
CA GLU A 452 -28.70 -27.73 -13.93
C GLU A 452 -29.95 -27.09 -13.29
N CYS A 453 -30.33 -27.57 -12.10
CA CYS A 453 -31.46 -27.13 -11.27
C CYS A 453 -30.97 -26.51 -9.95
N ASN A 454 -29.70 -26.66 -9.61
CA ASN A 454 -29.06 -26.15 -8.39
C ASN A 454 -28.75 -24.63 -8.42
N TRP A 455 -29.74 -23.79 -8.73
CA TRP A 455 -29.66 -22.31 -8.67
C TRP A 455 -30.89 -21.73 -7.96
N ASP A 456 -30.79 -20.47 -7.54
CA ASP A 456 -31.83 -19.75 -6.81
C ASP A 456 -33.24 -19.81 -7.44
N ASN A 457 -33.34 -19.62 -8.77
CA ASN A 457 -34.60 -19.64 -9.53
C ASN A 457 -35.37 -20.98 -9.46
N PHE A 458 -34.72 -22.06 -9.02
CA PHE A 458 -35.32 -23.39 -8.81
C PHE A 458 -35.18 -23.85 -7.35
N TYR A 459 -34.95 -22.90 -6.43
CA TYR A 459 -34.76 -23.13 -4.99
C TYR A 459 -33.67 -24.17 -4.66
N TYR A 460 -32.56 -24.17 -5.42
CA TYR A 460 -31.46 -25.13 -5.27
C TYR A 460 -31.96 -26.56 -5.38
N ASP A 461 -32.68 -26.80 -6.48
CA ASP A 461 -33.41 -28.03 -6.80
C ASP A 461 -34.48 -28.41 -5.77
N HIS A 462 -35.35 -27.45 -5.45
CA HIS A 462 -36.38 -27.53 -4.38
C HIS A 462 -35.82 -27.95 -3.00
N GLY A 463 -34.52 -27.77 -2.79
CA GLY A 463 -33.79 -28.12 -1.58
C GLY A 463 -33.01 -29.44 -1.65
N ASP A 464 -33.15 -30.26 -2.69
CA ASP A 464 -32.44 -31.55 -2.81
C ASP A 464 -30.92 -31.37 -2.86
N CYS A 465 -30.42 -30.27 -3.43
CA CYS A 465 -29.00 -29.93 -3.41
C CYS A 465 -28.47 -29.44 -2.05
N CYS A 466 -29.35 -29.19 -1.08
CA CYS A 466 -29.02 -28.85 0.30
C CYS A 466 -29.49 -29.90 1.31
N ASN A 467 -29.93 -31.08 0.86
CA ASN A 467 -30.40 -32.16 1.72
C ASN A 467 -29.26 -33.18 1.99
N PRO A 468 -28.76 -33.29 3.23
CA PRO A 468 -27.64 -34.20 3.56
C PRO A 468 -28.00 -35.69 3.47
N ASN A 469 -29.27 -36.04 3.25
CA ASN A 469 -29.71 -37.41 2.98
C ASN A 469 -29.67 -37.76 1.47
N ILE A 470 -29.51 -36.77 0.59
CA ILE A 470 -29.53 -36.91 -0.87
C ILE A 470 -28.13 -36.68 -1.47
N THR A 471 -27.37 -35.71 -0.92
CA THR A 471 -26.14 -35.24 -1.54
C THR A 471 -25.08 -34.84 -0.51
N ASP A 472 -23.83 -34.78 -0.96
CA ASP A 472 -22.73 -34.21 -0.20
C ASP A 472 -22.83 -32.67 -0.22
N VAL A 473 -23.65 -32.15 0.68
CA VAL A 473 -23.95 -30.72 0.85
C VAL A 473 -22.70 -29.83 0.91
N THR A 474 -21.55 -30.35 1.36
CA THR A 474 -20.27 -29.61 1.38
C THR A 474 -19.73 -29.26 -0.02
N LYS A 475 -20.31 -29.82 -1.07
CA LYS A 475 -19.95 -29.60 -2.49
C LYS A 475 -21.12 -29.08 -3.33
N THR A 476 -22.36 -29.22 -2.87
CA THR A 476 -23.57 -28.98 -3.66
C THR A 476 -24.53 -27.98 -3.05
N CYS A 477 -24.46 -27.68 -1.74
CA CYS A 477 -25.37 -26.73 -1.13
C CYS A 477 -24.90 -25.29 -1.31
N PHE A 478 -25.44 -24.58 -2.29
CA PHE A 478 -25.13 -23.18 -2.55
C PHE A 478 -26.13 -22.18 -1.93
N ASN A 479 -27.24 -22.68 -1.35
CA ASN A 479 -28.31 -21.87 -0.78
C ASN A 479 -27.83 -21.04 0.44
N PRO A 480 -27.86 -19.69 0.40
CA PRO A 480 -27.48 -18.84 1.53
C PRO A 480 -28.29 -19.03 2.82
N ALA A 481 -29.55 -19.50 2.70
CA ALA A 481 -30.45 -19.72 3.83
C ALA A 481 -30.34 -21.15 4.42
N SER A 482 -29.51 -22.03 3.86
CA SER A 482 -29.36 -23.40 4.34
C SER A 482 -28.46 -23.48 5.58
N PRO A 483 -28.82 -24.26 6.62
CA PRO A 483 -27.93 -24.56 7.74
C PRO A 483 -26.81 -25.57 7.39
N TYR A 484 -26.77 -26.06 6.14
CA TYR A 484 -25.82 -27.05 5.63
C TYR A 484 -24.83 -26.49 4.59
N ARG A 485 -24.68 -25.15 4.54
CA ARG A 485 -23.75 -24.41 3.69
C ARG A 485 -22.35 -24.27 4.34
#